data_AF-A0A1Q2LFM6-F1
#
_entry.id   AF-A0A1Q2LFM6-F1
#
_cell.length_a   1.000
_cell.length_b   1.000
_cell.length_c   1.000
_cell.angle_alpha   90.00
_cell.angle_beta   90.00
_cell.angle_gamma   90.00
#
_symmetry.space_group_name_H-M   'P 1'
#
loop_
_entity.id
_entity.type
_entity.pdbx_description
1 polymer ?
#
loop_
_entity_poly.entity_id
_entity_poly.type
_entity_poly.pdbx_seq_one_letter_code
_entity_poly.pdbx_strand_id
1 'polypeptide(L)' 'MYSKNDNIAFRQELQNFKKNGIVVMRIKGFVDAGGHTTLWNGEEFADGTNYLNDEEASIFVRELCFWELL' A
#
# COMPACT_ATOMS: atom_id res chain seq x y z
N MET A 1 -5.68 -0.86 -8.76
CA MET A 1 -5.62 0.62 -8.72
C MET A 1 -4.97 1.11 -10.01
N TYR A 2 -5.58 2.10 -10.68
CA TYR A 2 -5.15 2.58 -12.00
C TYR A 2 -4.45 3.94 -11.95
N SER A 3 -4.76 4.75 -10.93
CA SER A 3 -4.22 6.10 -10.71
C SER A 3 -3.76 6.33 -9.26
N LYS A 4 -3.04 7.44 -9.02
CA LYS A 4 -2.65 7.87 -7.66
C LYS A 4 -3.84 8.27 -6.80
N ASN A 5 -4.88 8.85 -7.40
CA ASN A 5 -6.11 9.16 -6.68
C ASN A 5 -6.82 7.88 -6.21
N ASP A 6 -6.75 6.80 -6.98
CA ASP A 6 -7.28 5.49 -6.57
C ASP A 6 -6.53 4.96 -5.34
N ASN A 7 -5.21 5.18 -5.26
CA ASN A 7 -4.44 4.76 -4.09
C ASN A 7 -4.82 5.54 -2.83
N ILE A 8 -5.02 6.86 -2.95
CA ILE A 8 -5.44 7.71 -1.82
C ILE A 8 -6.83 7.27 -1.33
N ALA A 9 -7.77 7.02 -2.24
CA ALA A 9 -9.09 6.50 -1.90
C ALA A 9 -9.00 5.12 -1.25
N PHE A 10 -8.22 4.21 -1.82
CA PHE A 10 -8.04 2.86 -1.28
C PHE A 10 -7.38 2.86 0.12
N ARG A 11 -6.47 3.80 0.40
CA ARG A 11 -5.90 3.93 1.75
C ARG A 11 -6.98 4.17 2.81
N GLN A 12 -7.98 5.00 2.50
CA GLN A 12 -9.10 5.25 3.41
C GLN A 12 -9.94 3.97 3.60
N GLU A 13 -10.16 3.20 2.54
CA GLU A 13 -10.83 1.89 2.63
C GLU A 13 -10.02 0.89 3.48
N LEU A 14 -8.70 0.83 3.31
CA LEU A 14 -7.80 -0.05 4.08
C LEU A 14 -7.82 0.28 5.59
N GLN A 15 -7.84 1.56 5.95
CA GLN A 15 -7.98 2.00 7.35
C GLN A 15 -9.34 1.60 7.95
N ASN A 16 -10.40 1.59 7.14
CA ASN A 16 -11.71 1.15 7.57
C ASN A 16 -11.82 -0.38 7.72
N PHE A 17 -10.86 -1.15 7.20
CA PHE A 17 -10.85 -2.60 7.32
C PHE A 17 -10.60 -3.07 8.76
N LYS A 18 -9.98 -2.22 9.61
CA LYS A 18 -9.74 -2.47 11.04
C LYS A 18 -9.12 -3.84 11.34
N LYS A 19 -8.21 -4.26 10.48
CA LYS A 19 -7.50 -5.55 10.55
C LYS A 19 -5.99 -5.31 10.50
N ASN A 20 -5.23 -6.16 11.16
CA ASN A 20 -3.78 -6.25 11.01
C ASN A 20 -3.42 -7.39 10.05
N GLY A 21 -2.29 -7.27 9.35
CA GLY A 21 -1.93 -8.26 8.34
C GLY A 21 -0.62 -8.00 7.62
N ILE A 22 -0.30 -8.92 6.71
CA ILE A 22 0.77 -8.75 5.73
C ILE A 22 0.20 -8.05 4.50
N VAL A 23 0.91 -7.03 4.02
CA VAL A 23 0.60 -6.31 2.79
C VAL A 23 1.69 -6.55 1.76
N VAL A 24 1.29 -6.97 0.57
CA VAL A 24 2.17 -7.06 -0.61
C VAL A 24 1.67 -6.10 -1.67
N MET A 25 2.51 -5.18 -2.09
CA MET A 25 2.21 -4.16 -3.09
C MET A 25 3.01 -4.39 -4.36
N ARG A 26 2.36 -4.37 -5.53
CA ARG A 26 3.04 -4.16 -6.80
C ARG A 26 3.09 -2.68 -7.12
N ILE A 27 4.28 -2.13 -7.34
CA ILE A 27 4.50 -0.69 -7.47
C ILE A 27 5.05 -0.38 -8.86
N LYS A 28 4.48 0.61 -9.52
CA LYS A 28 5.08 1.23 -10.72
C LYS A 28 5.94 2.40 -10.27
N GLY A 29 7.13 2.56 -10.86
CA GLY A 29 8.04 3.69 -10.63
C GLY A 29 9.36 3.30 -9.96
N PHE A 30 9.42 2.14 -9.31
CA PHE A 30 10.68 1.59 -8.79
C PHE A 30 11.59 1.12 -9.92
N VAL A 31 12.90 1.27 -9.72
CA VAL A 31 13.96 0.93 -10.69
C VAL A 31 14.54 -0.45 -10.40
N ASP A 32 14.66 -0.82 -9.12
CA ASP A 32 15.36 -2.00 -8.62
C ASP A 32 14.43 -3.07 -8.03
N ALA A 33 13.13 -2.79 -7.92
CA ALA A 33 12.13 -3.71 -7.41
C ALA A 33 10.79 -3.60 -8.16
N GLY A 34 10.00 -4.68 -8.14
CA GLY A 34 8.65 -4.70 -8.70
C GLY A 34 7.54 -4.28 -7.73
N GLY A 35 7.90 -4.00 -6.47
CA GLY A 35 6.95 -3.84 -5.39
C GLY A 35 7.58 -3.73 -4.02
N HIS A 36 6.74 -3.78 -2.98
CA HIS A 36 7.14 -3.71 -1.58
C HIS A 36 6.24 -4.61 -0.73
N THR A 37 6.82 -5.24 0.29
CA THR A 37 6.09 -6.09 1.25
C THR A 37 6.34 -5.59 2.65
N THR A 38 5.29 -5.40 3.43
CA THR A 38 5.37 -4.89 4.80
C THR A 38 4.21 -5.40 5.67
N LEU A 39 4.18 -5.01 6.93
CA LEU A 39 3.07 -5.27 7.85
C LEU A 39 2.15 -4.06 7.94
N TRP A 40 0.86 -4.32 8.12
CA TRP A 40 -0.17 -3.34 8.38
C TRP A 40 -0.78 -3.61 9.76
N ASN A 41 -0.85 -2.60 10.62
CA ASN A 41 -1.36 -2.75 11.98
C ASN A 41 -2.85 -2.35 12.15
N GLY A 42 -3.51 -1.91 11.07
CA GLY A 42 -4.87 -1.34 11.11
C GLY A 42 -4.91 0.16 10.86
N GLU A 43 -3.78 0.86 10.98
CA GLU A 43 -3.69 2.33 10.86
C GLU A 43 -2.54 2.78 9.95
N GLU A 44 -1.38 2.12 10.07
CA GLU A 44 -0.15 2.43 9.38
C GLU A 44 0.67 1.19 8.99
N PHE A 45 1.65 1.40 8.12
CA PHE A 45 2.62 0.39 7.71
C PHE A 45 3.77 0.35 8.71
N ALA A 46 4.21 -0.86 9.10
CA ALA A 46 5.15 -1.06 10.21
C ALA A 46 6.56 -0.50 9.94
N ASP A 47 6.95 -0.30 8.69
CA ASP A 47 8.22 0.31 8.31
C ASP A 47 8.14 1.82 8.08
N GLY A 48 6.96 2.43 8.30
CA GLY A 48 6.71 3.85 8.09
C GLY A 48 6.61 4.28 6.63
N THR A 49 6.81 3.38 5.66
CA THR A 49 6.68 3.72 4.23
C THR A 49 5.21 3.81 3.81
N ASN A 50 4.87 4.70 2.88
CA ASN A 50 3.50 4.81 2.39
C ASN A 50 3.40 5.08 0.89
N TYR A 51 3.45 4.01 0.09
CA TYR A 51 3.36 4.10 -1.36
C TYR A 51 1.92 4.30 -1.90
N LEU A 52 0.90 4.23 -1.03
CA LEU A 52 -0.47 4.61 -1.39
C LEU A 52 -0.66 6.13 -1.43
N ASN A 53 0.18 6.89 -0.72
CA ASN A 53 0.21 8.35 -0.73
C ASN A 53 1.64 8.86 -0.87
N ASP A 54 2.39 8.29 -1.81
CA ASP A 54 3.73 8.75 -2.14
C ASP A 54 3.71 10.22 -2.57
N GLU A 55 4.80 10.96 -2.49
CA GLU A 55 4.85 12.34 -3.02
C GLU A 55 5.12 12.34 -4.53
N GLU A 56 5.91 11.37 -5.03
CA GLU A 56 6.31 11.30 -6.42
C GLU A 56 5.18 10.78 -7.31
N ALA A 57 4.71 11.57 -8.28
CA ALA A 57 3.57 11.21 -9.13
C ALA A 57 3.82 9.95 -9.99
N SER A 58 5.08 9.64 -10.30
CA SER A 58 5.50 8.44 -11.03
C SER A 58 5.34 7.15 -10.21
N ILE A 59 5.36 7.26 -8.88
CA ILE A 59 5.35 6.13 -7.96
C ILE A 59 3.94 5.89 -7.47
N PHE A 60 3.39 4.72 -7.79
CA PHE A 60 2.09 4.30 -7.28
C PHE A 60 1.88 2.78 -7.33
N VAL A 61 1.15 2.28 -6.33
CA VAL A 61 0.68 0.90 -6.23
C VAL A 61 -0.32 0.57 -7.34
N ARG A 62 -0.13 -0.55 -8.02
CA ARG A 62 -1.04 -1.12 -9.03
C ARG A 62 -1.98 -2.16 -8.44
N GLU A 63 -1.44 -2.96 -7.53
CA GLU A 63 -2.10 -4.08 -6.89
C GLU A 63 -1.65 -4.15 -5.44
N LEU A 64 -2.58 -4.41 -4.53
CA LEU A 64 -2.32 -4.63 -3.12
C LEU A 64 -3.04 -5.92 -2.69
N CYS A 65 -2.28 -6.86 -2.18
CA CYS A 65 -2.80 -8.09 -1.59
C CYS A 65 -2.62 -8.05 -0.08
N PHE A 66 -3.63 -8.53 0.65
CA PHE A 66 -3.68 -8.47 2.11
C PHE A 66 -3.95 -9.86 2.68
N TRP A 67 -3.15 -10.27 3.67
CA TRP A 67 -3.38 -11.47 4.47
C TRP A 67 -3.52 -11.08 5.93
N GLU A 68 -4.72 -11.26 6.47
CA GLU A 68 -5.02 -11.03 7.87
C GLU A 68 -4.17 -11.93 8.78
N LEU A 69 -3.64 -11.36 9.85
CA LEU A 69 -2.98 -12.08 10.92
C LEU A 69 -3.91 -12.12 12.14
N LEU A 70 -4.24 -13.33 12.59
CA LEU A 70 -5.13 -13.59 13.73
C LEU A 70 -4.45 -13.38 15.09
#